data_AF-A0A950T8L7-F1
#
_entry.id   AF-A0A950T8L7-F1
#
_cell.length_a   1.000
_cell.length_b   1.000
_cell.length_c   1.000
_cell.angle_alpha   90.00
_cell.angle_beta   90.00
_cell.angle_gamma   90.00
#
_symmetry.space_group_name_H-M   'P 1'
#
loop_
_entity.id
_entity.type
_entity.pdbx_description
1 polymer ?
#
loop_
_entity_poly.entity_id
_entity_poly.type
_entity_poly.pdbx_seq_one_letter_code
_entity_poly.pdbx_strand_id
1 'polypeptide(L)'
;FFNIEGKLTGLHSRALTSPCGKIRIPINESADDKSQIEEYLKEYRGEGIQHIAVGTDDIYTSADAIAARGLKFMPGPPDLYYLKSFARVRDHGEPIEHLKKHGILIDGEGVVNGGTTRILLQIFSKTVIGPIFFEFIQRKGDDGFGEGNFKALFESIEEDQIRRGVLQA
;
A
#
# COMPACT_ATOMS: atom_id res chain seq x y z
N PHE A 1 15.71 4.67 4.49
CA PHE A 1 14.91 5.57 5.33
C PHE A 1 13.96 6.27 4.41
N PHE A 2 12.68 6.31 4.79
CA PHE A 2 11.64 6.98 4.03
C PHE A 2 10.93 7.93 5.00
N ASN A 3 10.85 9.20 4.61
CA ASN A 3 9.99 10.16 5.28
C ASN A 3 8.74 10.28 4.41
N ILE A 4 7.59 9.97 4.99
CA ILE A 4 6.34 9.92 4.26
C ILE A 4 5.42 10.95 4.87
N GLU A 5 5.14 11.99 4.10
CA GLU A 5 4.23 13.06 4.44
C GLU A 5 2.95 12.90 3.63
N GLY A 6 1.83 12.76 4.33
CA GLY A 6 0.49 12.89 3.76
C GLY A 6 0.08 14.36 3.64
N LYS A 7 -1.23 14.62 3.54
CA LYS A 7 -1.72 16.00 3.43
C LYS A 7 -1.80 16.68 4.79
N LEU A 8 -2.08 15.93 5.86
CA LEU A 8 -2.33 16.45 7.19
C LEU A 8 -1.42 15.83 8.27
N THR A 9 -0.93 14.61 8.04
CA THR A 9 -0.10 13.85 8.97
C THR A 9 1.11 13.22 8.30
N GLY A 10 2.07 12.72 9.09
CA GLY A 10 3.26 12.05 8.56
C GLY A 10 3.72 10.85 9.38
N LEU A 11 4.62 10.06 8.79
CA LEU A 11 5.36 9.01 9.49
C LEU A 11 6.81 8.92 9.02
N HIS A 12 7.68 8.43 9.91
CA HIS A 12 9.02 8.01 9.53
C HIS A 12 9.03 6.49 9.38
N SER A 13 9.63 6.00 8.30
CA SER A 13 9.74 4.56 8.03
C SER A 13 11.17 4.13 7.78
N ARG A 14 11.55 3.02 8.40
CA ARG A 14 12.82 2.33 8.15
C ARG A 14 12.53 0.92 7.68
N ALA A 15 12.75 0.67 6.39
CA ALA A 15 12.70 -0.67 5.83
C ALA A 15 13.99 -1.44 6.13
N LEU A 16 13.87 -2.51 6.92
CA LEU A 16 14.94 -3.45 7.20
C LEU A 16 14.84 -4.64 6.27
N THR A 17 15.96 -5.05 5.68
CA THR A 17 16.04 -6.26 4.86
C THR A 17 17.09 -7.18 5.47
N SER A 18 16.72 -8.45 5.70
CA SER A 18 17.66 -9.46 6.16
C SER A 18 18.81 -9.67 5.18
N PRO A 19 19.99 -10.12 5.63
CA PRO A 19 21.14 -10.37 4.75
C PRO A 19 20.86 -11.35 3.60
N CYS A 20 19.90 -12.28 3.79
CA CYS A 20 19.50 -13.24 2.76
C CYS A 20 18.41 -12.70 1.80
N GLY A 21 17.95 -11.46 1.98
CA GLY A 21 16.96 -10.81 1.11
C GLY A 21 15.52 -11.34 1.25
N LYS A 22 15.27 -12.29 2.16
CA LYS A 22 13.95 -12.95 2.29
C LYS A 22 13.01 -12.23 3.25
N ILE A 23 13.54 -11.78 4.38
CA ILE A 23 12.76 -11.07 5.40
C ILE A 23 12.90 -9.57 5.15
N ARG A 24 11.76 -8.89 5.08
CA ARG A 24 11.64 -7.44 4.97
C ARG A 24 10.70 -6.94 6.07
N ILE A 25 11.16 -6.01 6.90
CA ILE A 25 10.39 -5.46 8.03
C ILE A 25 10.47 -3.93 7.97
N PRO A 26 9.45 -3.25 7.43
CA PRO A 26 9.26 -1.82 7.64
C PRO A 26 8.92 -1.54 9.10
N ILE A 27 9.70 -0.66 9.73
CA ILE A 27 9.41 -0.11 11.06
C ILE A 27 8.93 1.32 10.86
N ASN A 28 7.72 1.61 11.33
CA ASN A 28 7.09 2.93 11.21
C ASN A 28 6.97 3.56 12.60
N GLU A 29 7.31 4.84 12.69
CA GLU A 29 7.10 5.67 13.87
C GLU A 29 6.27 6.89 13.49
N SER A 30 5.45 7.35 14.44
CA SER A 30 4.61 8.53 14.24
C SER A 30 5.46 9.79 14.16
N ALA A 31 5.17 10.67 13.20
CA ALA A 31 5.76 12.02 13.18
C ALA A 31 4.97 13.03 14.02
N ASP A 32 3.71 12.71 14.36
CA ASP A 32 2.77 13.60 15.07
C ASP A 32 1.75 12.82 15.94
N ASP A 33 1.05 13.49 16.84
CA ASP A 33 0.11 12.83 17.79
C ASP A 33 -1.25 12.43 17.16
N LYS A 34 -1.43 12.68 15.86
CA LYS A 34 -2.69 12.45 15.13
C LYS A 34 -2.55 11.45 13.98
N SER A 35 -1.33 10.97 13.71
CA SER A 35 -1.08 10.07 12.60
C SER A 35 -1.78 8.72 12.83
N GLN A 36 -1.99 8.00 11.73
CA GLN A 36 -2.46 6.62 11.77
C GLN A 36 -1.60 5.68 12.63
N ILE A 37 -0.30 5.97 12.83
CA ILE A 37 0.57 5.16 13.69
C ILE A 37 0.19 5.38 15.15
N GLU A 38 -0.11 6.62 15.54
CA GLU A 38 -0.57 6.92 16.89
C GLU A 38 -1.96 6.34 17.17
N GLU A 39 -2.87 6.37 16.18
CA GLU A 39 -4.16 5.67 16.28
C GLU A 39 -3.96 4.16 16.49
N TYR A 40 -3.07 3.54 15.71
CA TYR A 40 -2.71 2.14 15.88
C TYR A 40 -2.19 1.85 17.29
N LEU A 41 -1.24 2.63 17.80
CA LEU A 41 -0.64 2.41 19.13
C LEU A 41 -1.69 2.51 20.25
N LYS A 42 -2.63 3.46 20.14
CA LYS A 42 -3.75 3.62 21.09
C LYS A 42 -4.70 2.44 21.04
N GLU A 43 -5.13 2.02 19.86
CA GLU A 43 -6.09 0.91 19.71
C GLU A 43 -5.47 -0.45 20.06
N TYR A 44 -4.22 -0.67 19.63
CA TYR A 44 -3.46 -1.90 19.91
C TYR A 44 -2.89 -1.96 21.33
N ARG A 45 -2.83 -0.82 22.03
CA ARG A 45 -2.27 -0.63 23.39
C ARG A 45 -0.77 -0.90 23.47
N GLY A 46 -0.03 -0.43 22.48
CA GLY A 46 1.43 -0.54 22.41
C GLY A 46 1.93 -0.91 21.02
N GLU A 47 3.20 -1.29 20.94
CA GLU A 47 3.85 -1.69 19.69
C GLU A 47 3.33 -3.04 19.17
N GLY A 48 3.33 -3.22 17.84
CA GLY A 48 2.96 -4.49 17.23
C GLY A 48 3.03 -4.47 15.71
N ILE A 49 2.55 -5.55 15.09
CA ILE A 49 2.50 -5.72 13.64
C ILE A 49 1.24 -5.04 13.11
N GLN A 50 1.41 -3.93 12.39
CA GLN A 50 0.29 -3.20 11.79
C GLN A 50 -0.32 -3.96 10.60
N HIS A 51 0.51 -4.51 9.73
CA HIS A 51 0.03 -5.31 8.61
C HIS A 51 0.98 -6.43 8.21
N ILE A 52 0.42 -7.41 7.51
CA ILE A 52 1.16 -8.54 6.94
C ILE A 52 0.91 -8.55 5.43
N ALA A 53 1.99 -8.51 4.66
CA ALA A 53 1.95 -8.63 3.20
C ALA A 53 2.01 -10.10 2.76
N VAL A 54 1.03 -10.51 1.95
CA VAL A 54 0.90 -11.86 1.41
C VAL A 54 1.20 -11.83 -0.09
N GLY A 55 2.26 -12.53 -0.49
CA GLY A 55 2.69 -12.61 -1.89
C GLY A 55 1.74 -13.46 -2.75
N THR A 56 1.54 -13.04 -4.01
CA THR A 56 0.80 -13.79 -5.02
C THR A 56 1.39 -13.62 -6.41
N ASP A 57 1.23 -14.63 -7.25
CA ASP A 57 1.63 -14.62 -8.67
C ASP A 57 0.51 -14.13 -9.60
N ASP A 58 -0.71 -13.98 -9.10
CA ASP A 58 -1.86 -13.43 -9.83
C ASP A 58 -2.75 -12.63 -8.87
N ILE A 59 -2.44 -11.35 -8.71
CA ILE A 59 -3.15 -10.44 -7.80
C ILE A 59 -4.60 -10.20 -8.23
N TYR A 60 -4.91 -10.30 -9.52
CA TYR A 60 -6.25 -10.04 -10.03
C TYR A 60 -7.22 -11.14 -9.62
N THR A 61 -6.85 -12.38 -9.91
CA THR A 61 -7.62 -13.56 -9.50
C THR A 61 -7.65 -13.68 -7.98
N SER A 62 -6.53 -13.38 -7.30
CA SER A 62 -6.47 -13.41 -5.84
C SER A 62 -7.43 -12.39 -5.20
N ALA A 63 -7.41 -11.14 -5.66
CA ALA A 63 -8.28 -10.08 -5.15
C ALA A 63 -9.76 -10.41 -5.37
N ASP A 64 -10.12 -10.92 -6.56
CA ASP A 64 -11.47 -11.41 -6.86
C ASP A 64 -11.91 -12.49 -5.88
N ALA A 65 -11.06 -13.50 -5.66
CA ALA A 65 -11.38 -14.63 -4.82
C ALA A 65 -11.43 -14.27 -3.32
N ILE A 66 -10.63 -13.29 -2.88
CA ILE A 66 -10.62 -12.77 -1.50
C ILE A 66 -11.86 -11.91 -1.25
N ALA A 67 -12.21 -11.01 -2.17
CA ALA A 67 -13.42 -10.20 -2.09
C ALA A 67 -14.69 -11.07 -2.08
N ALA A 68 -14.75 -12.10 -2.94
CA ALA A 68 -15.87 -13.03 -2.99
C ALA A 68 -16.08 -13.81 -1.69
N ARG A 69 -15.03 -13.97 -0.87
CA ARG A 69 -15.09 -14.59 0.46
C ARG A 69 -15.42 -13.60 1.58
N GLY A 70 -15.71 -12.34 1.25
CA GLY A 70 -16.25 -11.34 2.17
C GLY A 70 -15.22 -10.37 2.77
N LEU A 71 -13.93 -10.50 2.43
CA LEU A 71 -12.93 -9.51 2.85
C LEU A 71 -13.17 -8.18 2.11
N LYS A 72 -13.10 -7.07 2.84
CA LYS A 72 -13.28 -5.72 2.29
C LYS A 72 -11.93 -5.06 2.09
N PHE A 73 -11.69 -4.51 0.92
CA PHE A 73 -10.53 -3.68 0.63
C PHE A 73 -10.74 -2.22 1.06
N MET A 74 -9.63 -1.50 1.21
CA MET A 74 -9.64 -0.05 1.33
C MET A 74 -10.20 0.60 0.07
N PRO A 75 -10.75 1.82 0.15
CA PRO A 75 -11.16 2.55 -1.04
C PRO A 75 -10.00 2.69 -2.02
N GLY A 76 -10.25 2.36 -3.29
CA GLY A 76 -9.28 2.55 -4.36
C GLY A 76 -9.03 4.03 -4.64
N PRO A 77 -7.88 4.37 -5.25
CA PRO A 77 -7.57 5.74 -5.64
C PRO A 77 -8.50 6.22 -6.77
N PRO A 78 -8.60 7.54 -7.03
CA PRO A 78 -9.45 8.08 -8.07
C PRO A 78 -8.99 7.65 -9.48
N ASP A 79 -9.89 7.70 -10.47
CA ASP A 79 -9.58 7.32 -11.87
C ASP A 79 -8.32 7.99 -12.44
N LEU A 80 -8.08 9.26 -12.05
CA LEU A 80 -6.91 10.01 -12.48
C LEU A 80 -5.59 9.36 -12.04
N TYR A 81 -5.57 8.62 -10.92
CA TYR A 81 -4.39 7.87 -10.48
C TYR A 81 -3.96 6.85 -11.54
N TYR A 82 -4.94 6.12 -12.09
CA TYR A 82 -4.73 5.10 -13.11
C TYR A 82 -4.38 5.71 -14.47
N LEU A 83 -5.02 6.82 -14.85
CA LEU A 83 -4.63 7.53 -16.07
C LEU A 83 -3.17 8.01 -16.00
N LYS A 84 -2.75 8.47 -14.82
CA LYS A 84 -1.37 8.90 -14.56
C LYS A 84 -0.39 7.73 -14.40
N SER A 85 -0.82 6.48 -14.26
CA SER A 85 0.11 5.35 -14.05
C SER A 85 1.04 5.16 -15.24
N PHE A 86 0.55 5.34 -16.47
CA PHE A 86 1.37 5.25 -17.69
C PHE A 86 2.49 6.29 -17.76
N ALA A 87 2.31 7.43 -17.09
CA ALA A 87 3.35 8.46 -17.01
C ALA A 87 4.37 8.16 -15.90
N ARG A 88 3.96 7.49 -14.81
CA ARG A 88 4.84 7.10 -13.70
C ARG A 88 5.64 5.84 -14.03
N VAL A 89 4.95 4.82 -14.54
CA VAL A 89 5.50 3.51 -14.88
C VAL A 89 5.32 3.31 -16.39
N ARG A 90 6.31 3.75 -17.15
CA ARG A 90 6.23 3.72 -18.61
C ARG A 90 6.08 2.28 -19.11
N ASP A 91 5.16 2.07 -20.06
CA ASP A 91 4.96 0.81 -20.79
C ASP A 91 4.66 -0.39 -19.87
N HIS A 92 3.94 -0.19 -18.76
CA HIS A 92 3.64 -1.26 -17.79
C HIS A 92 2.67 -2.35 -18.27
N GLY A 93 1.88 -2.11 -19.33
CA GLY A 93 1.01 -3.11 -19.95
C GLY A 93 -0.16 -3.65 -19.10
N GLU A 94 -0.22 -3.34 -17.81
CA GLU A 94 -1.27 -3.83 -16.89
C GLU A 94 -2.69 -3.37 -17.27
N PRO A 95 -3.69 -4.26 -17.17
CA PRO A 95 -5.08 -3.96 -17.48
C PRO A 95 -5.70 -3.00 -16.45
N ILE A 96 -5.87 -1.74 -16.85
CA ILE A 96 -6.41 -0.67 -15.98
C ILE A 96 -7.76 -1.03 -15.36
N GLU A 97 -8.68 -1.62 -16.13
CA GLU A 97 -10.01 -1.98 -15.61
C GLU A 97 -9.93 -3.02 -14.48
N HIS A 98 -8.97 -3.95 -14.56
CA HIS A 98 -8.77 -4.94 -13.49
C HIS A 98 -8.12 -4.30 -12.26
N LEU A 99 -7.20 -3.34 -12.46
CA LEU A 99 -6.63 -2.58 -11.34
C LEU A 99 -7.72 -1.79 -10.61
N LYS A 100 -8.57 -1.09 -11.36
CA LYS A 100 -9.67 -0.27 -10.83
C LYS A 100 -10.71 -1.06 -10.05
N LYS A 101 -11.04 -2.28 -10.51
CA LYS A 101 -12.11 -3.11 -9.93
C LYS A 101 -12.05 -3.20 -8.40
N HIS A 102 -10.85 -3.40 -7.84
CA HIS A 102 -10.64 -3.50 -6.39
C HIS A 102 -9.73 -2.40 -5.82
N GLY A 103 -9.31 -1.44 -6.63
CA GLY A 103 -8.40 -0.40 -6.15
C GLY A 103 -6.94 -0.84 -6.05
N ILE A 104 -6.48 -1.77 -6.89
CA ILE A 104 -5.08 -2.22 -6.90
C ILE A 104 -4.18 -1.05 -7.31
N LEU A 105 -3.13 -0.81 -6.53
CA LEU A 105 -2.12 0.21 -6.75
C LEU A 105 -0.97 -0.36 -7.59
N ILE A 106 -0.33 0.51 -8.38
CA ILE A 106 0.80 0.19 -9.23
C ILE A 106 1.94 1.19 -9.01
N ASP A 107 3.12 0.63 -8.75
CA ASP A 107 4.39 1.35 -8.66
C ASP A 107 5.48 0.59 -9.40
N GLY A 108 6.65 1.23 -9.51
CA GLY A 108 7.86 0.62 -10.05
C GLY A 108 8.56 1.49 -11.08
N GLU A 109 9.50 0.88 -11.80
CA GLU A 109 10.31 1.53 -12.81
C GLU A 109 9.91 1.04 -14.22
N GLY A 110 9.71 2.01 -15.12
CA GLY A 110 9.48 1.74 -16.55
C GLY A 110 10.64 0.96 -17.18
N VAL A 111 10.51 0.57 -18.46
CA VAL A 111 11.56 -0.15 -19.19
C VAL A 111 12.90 0.59 -19.12
N VAL A 112 13.86 0.03 -18.38
CA VAL A 112 15.24 0.52 -18.34
C VAL A 112 16.06 -0.25 -19.38
N ASN A 113 16.68 0.47 -20.33
CA ASN A 113 17.64 -0.06 -21.31
C ASN A 113 17.15 -1.27 -22.16
N GLY A 114 15.87 -1.31 -22.53
CA GLY A 114 15.31 -2.38 -23.36
C GLY A 114 15.04 -3.70 -22.63
N GLY A 115 15.05 -3.69 -21.30
CA GLY A 115 14.67 -4.82 -20.44
C GLY A 115 13.15 -4.92 -20.19
N THR A 116 12.76 -5.77 -19.24
CA THR A 116 11.37 -5.90 -18.77
C THR A 116 11.02 -4.81 -17.76
N THR A 117 9.82 -4.23 -17.85
CA THR A 117 9.27 -3.32 -16.84
C THR A 117 9.30 -3.98 -15.47
N ARG A 118 9.75 -3.24 -14.45
CA ARG A 118 9.76 -3.72 -13.06
C ARG A 118 8.62 -3.06 -12.32
N ILE A 119 7.59 -3.83 -11.98
CA ILE A 119 6.40 -3.29 -11.36
C ILE A 119 6.04 -4.02 -10.07
N LEU A 120 5.39 -3.27 -9.19
CA LEU A 120 4.87 -3.71 -7.92
C LEU A 120 3.37 -3.40 -7.86
N LEU A 121 2.57 -4.46 -7.70
CA LEU A 121 1.14 -4.36 -7.54
C LEU A 121 0.76 -4.64 -6.09
N GLN A 122 -0.03 -3.76 -5.49
CA GLN A 122 -0.40 -3.85 -4.07
C GLN A 122 -1.88 -3.53 -3.88
N ILE A 123 -2.52 -4.23 -2.96
CA ILE A 123 -3.88 -3.91 -2.50
C ILE A 123 -3.99 -4.18 -1.00
N PHE A 124 -4.73 -3.32 -0.30
CA PHE A 124 -4.81 -3.33 1.16
C PHE A 124 -6.23 -3.63 1.62
N SER A 125 -6.36 -4.54 2.58
CA SER A 125 -7.63 -4.78 3.26
C SER A 125 -7.99 -3.61 4.17
N LYS A 126 -9.27 -3.48 4.51
CA LYS A 126 -9.65 -2.79 5.75
C LYS A 126 -9.05 -3.52 6.95
N THR A 127 -9.12 -2.91 8.13
CA THR A 127 -8.74 -3.57 9.36
C THR A 127 -9.59 -4.83 9.60
N VAL A 128 -8.93 -5.91 10.03
CA VAL A 128 -9.51 -7.26 10.17
C VAL A 128 -9.44 -7.74 11.62
N ILE A 129 -8.38 -7.38 12.35
CA ILE A 129 -8.15 -7.80 13.74
C ILE A 129 -7.75 -6.57 14.55
N GLY A 130 -8.71 -5.91 15.20
CA GLY A 130 -8.47 -4.60 15.80
C GLY A 130 -7.92 -3.63 14.74
N PRO A 131 -6.77 -2.98 14.95
CA PRO A 131 -6.18 -2.07 13.97
C PRO A 131 -5.28 -2.78 12.94
N ILE A 132 -5.20 -4.12 12.94
CA ILE A 132 -4.36 -4.89 12.01
C ILE A 132 -5.07 -5.10 10.67
N PHE A 133 -4.37 -4.88 9.57
CA PHE A 133 -4.84 -5.15 8.20
C PHE A 133 -3.87 -6.05 7.43
N PHE A 134 -4.26 -6.43 6.21
CA PHE A 134 -3.45 -7.26 5.31
C PHE A 134 -3.17 -6.54 4.01
N GLU A 135 -1.99 -6.79 3.47
CA GLU A 135 -1.60 -6.39 2.12
C GLU A 135 -1.52 -7.64 1.25
N PHE A 136 -1.97 -7.53 0.00
CA PHE A 136 -1.72 -8.54 -1.02
C PHE A 136 -0.85 -7.94 -2.09
N ILE A 137 0.27 -8.59 -2.38
CA ILE A 137 1.35 -8.01 -3.19
C ILE A 137 1.77 -8.97 -4.29
N GLN A 138 1.93 -8.45 -5.50
CA GLN A 138 2.55 -9.15 -6.61
C GLN A 138 3.76 -8.36 -7.12
N ARG A 139 4.91 -9.04 -7.11
CA ARG A 139 6.18 -8.51 -7.61
C ARG A 139 6.39 -9.00 -9.03
N LYS A 140 6.52 -8.08 -9.99
CA LYS A 140 6.90 -8.38 -11.37
C LYS A 140 8.22 -7.68 -11.64
N GLY A 141 9.29 -8.22 -11.05
CA GLY A 141 10.67 -7.71 -11.20
C GLY A 141 11.06 -6.57 -10.26
N ASP A 142 10.15 -6.02 -9.47
CA ASP A 142 10.45 -5.02 -8.43
C ASP A 142 10.56 -5.69 -7.03
N ASP A 143 11.77 -5.63 -6.44
CA ASP A 143 12.10 -6.16 -5.11
C ASP A 143 12.00 -5.13 -3.98
N GLY A 144 11.61 -3.88 -4.32
CA GLY A 144 11.46 -2.74 -3.43
C GLY A 144 10.17 -2.74 -2.61
N PHE A 145 9.79 -1.57 -2.09
CA PHE A 145 8.66 -1.42 -1.16
C PHE A 145 7.46 -0.67 -1.77
N GLY A 146 7.63 -0.06 -2.93
CA GLY A 146 6.59 0.75 -3.59
C GLY A 146 6.31 2.05 -2.85
N GLU A 147 7.27 2.97 -2.81
CA GLU A 147 7.13 4.26 -2.11
C GLU A 147 5.91 5.06 -2.59
N GLY A 148 5.63 5.05 -3.90
CA GLY A 148 4.47 5.70 -4.49
C GLY A 148 3.16 5.02 -4.10
N ASN A 149 3.14 3.69 -4.04
CA ASN A 149 2.00 2.94 -3.52
C ASN A 149 1.76 3.22 -2.03
N PHE A 150 2.84 3.31 -1.25
CA PHE A 150 2.76 3.60 0.17
C PHE A 150 2.18 5.00 0.42
N LYS A 151 2.59 6.00 -0.37
CA LYS A 151 1.98 7.35 -0.31
C LYS A 151 0.49 7.32 -0.65
N ALA A 152 0.10 6.61 -1.71
CA ALA A 152 -1.30 6.49 -2.09
C ALA A 152 -2.14 5.75 -1.02
N LEU A 153 -1.58 4.73 -0.37
CA LEU A 153 -2.19 4.09 0.80
C LEU A 153 -2.36 5.08 1.95
N PHE A 154 -1.32 5.85 2.26
CA PHE A 154 -1.35 6.84 3.33
C PHE A 154 -2.48 7.84 3.13
N GLU A 155 -2.61 8.40 1.93
CA GLU A 155 -3.70 9.32 1.58
C GLU A 155 -5.08 8.67 1.70
N SER A 156 -5.22 7.39 1.34
CA SER A 156 -6.50 6.63 1.48
C SER A 156 -6.88 6.38 2.95
N ILE A 157 -5.90 6.10 3.82
CA ILE A 157 -6.13 5.94 5.27
C ILE A 157 -6.48 7.29 5.90
N GLU A 158 -5.80 8.35 5.53
CA GLU A 158 -6.07 9.71 6.01
C GLU A 158 -7.50 10.15 5.63
N GLU A 159 -7.95 9.86 4.41
CA GLU A 159 -9.32 10.08 3.97
C GLU A 159 -10.34 9.27 4.80
N ASP A 160 -10.03 8.01 5.14
CA ASP A 160 -10.88 7.21 6.04
C ASP A 160 -10.93 7.79 7.46
N GLN A 161 -9.81 8.26 8.01
CA GLN A 161 -9.77 8.93 9.31
C GLN A 161 -10.63 10.20 9.32
N ILE A 162 -10.59 11.00 8.26
CA ILE A 162 -11.46 12.17 8.09
C ILE A 162 -12.93 11.73 8.04
N ARG A 163 -13.25 10.70 7.23
CA ARG A 163 -14.61 10.17 7.12
C ARG A 163 -15.15 9.63 8.44
N ARG A 164 -14.30 9.02 9.26
CA ARG A 164 -14.65 8.55 10.62
C ARG A 164 -14.68 9.66 11.67
N GLY A 165 -14.24 10.87 11.34
CA GLY A 165 -14.16 12.01 12.25
C GLY A 165 -13.00 11.94 13.25
N VAL A 166 -12.03 11.04 13.02
CA VAL A 166 -10.80 10.92 13.83
C VAL A 166 -9.84 12.06 13.52
N LEU A 167 -9.80 12.48 12.25
CA LEU A 167 -8.99 13.62 11.78
C LEU A 167 -9.91 14.75 11.31
N GLN A 168 -9.58 15.99 11.66
CA GLN A 168 -10.26 17.18 11.14
C GLN A 168 -9.50 17.69 9.90
N ALA A 169 -10.25 17.94 8.82
CA ALA A 169 -9.73 18.47 7.55
C ALA A 169 -9.42 19.97 7.63
#